data_AF-A0AAU6JRR3-F1
#
_entry.id   AF-A0AAU6JRR3-F1
#
_cell.length_a   1.000
_cell.length_b   1.000
_cell.length_c   1.000
_cell.angle_alpha   90.00
_cell.angle_beta   90.00
_cell.angle_gamma   90.00
#
_symmetry.space_group_name_H-M   'P 1'
#
loop_
_entity.id
_entity.type
_entity.pdbx_description
1 polymer ?
#
loop_
_entity_poly.entity_id
_entity_poly.type
_entity_poly.pdbx_seq_one_letter_code
_entity_poly.pdbx_strand_id
1 'polypeptide(L)'
;MARDMGKPQYRGYRGFMSNRYVNAYTRFVDNVDISRGPNACWPWKGHRTEKGYGVFQVGGKKVRSHRWFAERIIGEELEPDLFVCHTCDNPPCQNPRHWFIGDALDNNRDKTAKGRHPGGWHGNQYTGSLVRAA
;
A
#
# COMPACT_ATOMS: atom_id res chain seq x y z
N MET A 1 -26.57 17.26 -10.49
CA MET A 1 -27.14 16.64 -9.27
C MET A 1 -26.67 15.20 -9.23
N ALA A 2 -25.67 14.92 -8.39
CA ALA A 2 -25.06 13.59 -8.30
C ALA A 2 -26.09 12.60 -7.76
N ARG A 3 -26.39 11.56 -8.54
CA ARG A 3 -27.32 10.50 -8.15
C ARG A 3 -26.66 9.66 -7.06
N ASP A 4 -27.29 9.68 -5.90
CA ASP A 4 -27.02 8.86 -4.73
C ASP A 4 -27.06 7.37 -5.13
N MET A 5 -25.88 6.77 -5.31
CA MET A 5 -25.76 5.32 -5.48
C MET A 5 -25.83 4.70 -4.09
N GLY A 6 -27.05 4.35 -3.68
CA GLY A 6 -27.34 3.67 -2.42
C GLY A 6 -26.36 2.53 -2.16
N LYS A 7 -25.68 2.60 -1.01
CA LYS A 7 -24.83 1.52 -0.52
C LYS A 7 -25.69 0.25 -0.42
N PRO A 8 -25.28 -0.90 -0.98
CA PRO A 8 -26.01 -2.14 -0.79
C PRO A 8 -25.94 -2.48 0.70
N GLN A 9 -27.10 -2.37 1.34
CA GLN A 9 -27.32 -2.66 2.75
C GLN A 9 -27.29 -4.18 2.92
N TYR A 10 -26.09 -4.73 3.16
CA TYR A 10 -25.96 -6.12 3.58
C TYR A 10 -26.32 -6.24 5.07
N ARG A 11 -27.63 -6.33 5.31
CA ARG A 11 -28.22 -6.57 6.62
C ARG A 11 -27.95 -8.02 7.02
N GLY A 12 -26.91 -8.20 7.85
CA GLY A 12 -26.77 -9.34 8.75
C GLY A 12 -26.23 -10.63 8.13
N TYR A 13 -24.96 -10.93 8.38
CA TYR A 13 -24.48 -12.31 8.49
C TYR A 13 -23.31 -12.37 9.47
N ARG A 14 -23.62 -12.48 10.77
CA ARG A 14 -22.72 -13.07 11.77
C ARG A 14 -22.90 -14.58 11.67
N GLY A 15 -22.16 -15.25 10.78
CA GLY A 15 -22.24 -16.70 10.66
C GLY A 15 -21.43 -17.27 9.51
N PHE A 16 -20.28 -17.85 9.84
CA PHE A 16 -19.58 -18.98 9.20
C PHE A 16 -19.85 -19.33 7.72
N MET A 17 -19.91 -18.37 6.79
CA MET A 17 -19.66 -18.70 5.39
C MET A 17 -18.16 -18.98 5.25
N SER A 18 -17.79 -20.17 4.79
CA SER A 18 -16.38 -20.48 4.55
C SER A 18 -15.79 -19.39 3.64
N ASN A 19 -14.65 -18.84 4.04
CA ASN A 19 -13.90 -17.76 3.35
C ASN A 19 -13.51 -18.12 1.88
N ARG A 20 -13.92 -19.30 1.39
CA ARG A 20 -13.67 -19.85 0.07
C ARG A 20 -14.69 -19.41 -0.99
N TYR A 21 -15.91 -19.01 -0.62
CA TYR A 21 -16.96 -18.59 -1.58
C TYR A 21 -17.07 -17.08 -1.78
N VAL A 22 -16.47 -16.29 -0.88
CA VAL A 22 -16.39 -14.84 -1.04
C VAL A 22 -15.24 -14.54 -2.01
N ASN A 23 -15.53 -13.84 -3.10
CA ASN A 23 -14.50 -13.50 -4.09
C ASN A 23 -13.37 -12.66 -3.43
N ALA A 24 -12.17 -12.69 -4.03
CA ALA A 24 -11.00 -12.04 -3.45
C ALA A 24 -11.19 -10.52 -3.27
N TYR A 25 -11.98 -9.88 -4.13
CA TYR A 25 -12.25 -8.45 -4.07
C TYR A 25 -13.07 -8.07 -2.83
N THR A 26 -14.17 -8.78 -2.54
CA THR A 26 -14.97 -8.55 -1.34
C THR A 26 -14.13 -8.76 -0.08
N ARG A 27 -13.34 -9.84 -0.03
CA ARG A 27 -12.42 -10.08 1.09
C ARG A 27 -11.37 -8.98 1.24
N PHE A 28 -10.91 -8.39 0.14
CA PHE A 28 -9.99 -7.25 0.17
C PHE A 28 -10.69 -6.04 0.79
N VAL A 29 -11.83 -5.62 0.25
CA VAL A 29 -12.59 -4.43 0.70
C VAL A 29 -12.96 -4.53 2.18
N ASP A 30 -13.41 -5.70 2.65
CA ASP A 30 -13.76 -5.91 4.06
C ASP A 30 -12.56 -5.71 5.01
N ASN A 31 -11.34 -5.91 4.52
CA ASN A 31 -10.11 -5.75 5.26
C ASN A 31 -9.47 -4.36 5.11
N VAL A 32 -10.05 -3.44 4.35
CA VAL A 32 -9.56 -2.07 4.21
C VAL A 32 -10.44 -1.12 5.02
N ASP A 33 -9.83 -0.32 5.89
CA ASP A 33 -10.54 0.75 6.59
C ASP A 33 -10.43 2.07 5.83
N ILE A 34 -11.56 2.54 5.30
CA ILE A 34 -11.68 3.81 4.55
C ILE A 34 -12.35 4.93 5.37
N SER A 35 -12.62 4.70 6.66
CA SER A 35 -13.43 5.59 7.50
C SER A 35 -12.86 7.01 7.63
N ARG A 36 -11.54 7.16 7.48
CA ARG A 36 -10.83 8.43 7.63
C ARG A 36 -10.81 9.30 6.36
N GLY A 37 -11.52 8.89 5.31
CA GLY A 37 -11.69 9.66 4.09
C GLY A 37 -10.63 9.40 3.01
N PRO A 38 -10.74 10.09 1.86
CA PRO A 38 -10.00 9.74 0.64
C PRO A 38 -8.50 10.08 0.68
N ASN A 39 -8.08 11.05 1.49
CA ASN A 39 -6.67 11.45 1.62
C ASN A 39 -5.97 10.80 2.83
N ALA A 40 -6.68 10.02 3.63
CA ALA A 40 -6.08 9.34 4.78
C ALA A 40 -5.45 8.01 4.37
N CYS A 41 -4.56 7.48 5.20
CA CYS A 41 -4.14 6.08 5.05
C CYS A 41 -5.37 5.18 5.22
N TRP A 42 -5.45 4.15 4.38
CA TRP A 42 -6.47 3.10 4.51
C TRP A 42 -5.83 1.83 5.10
N PRO A 43 -5.81 1.66 6.44
CA PRO A 43 -5.06 0.58 7.04
C PRO A 43 -5.68 -0.78 6.73
N TRP A 44 -4.80 -1.75 6.44
CA TRP A 44 -5.15 -3.16 6.32
C TRP A 44 -5.43 -3.78 7.69
N LYS A 45 -6.62 -4.34 7.87
CA LYS A 45 -7.09 -4.99 9.11
C LYS A 45 -6.76 -6.49 9.18
N GLY A 46 -6.38 -7.10 8.06
CA GLY A 46 -6.06 -8.52 7.99
C GLY A 46 -4.63 -8.86 8.43
N HIS A 47 -4.18 -10.08 8.13
CA HIS A 47 -2.83 -10.53 8.46
C HIS A 47 -1.76 -9.66 7.77
N ARG A 48 -0.66 -9.42 8.48
CA ARG A 48 0.48 -8.61 8.01
C ARG A 48 1.77 -9.42 8.12
N THR A 49 2.74 -9.18 7.26
CA THR A 49 4.09 -9.73 7.45
C THR A 49 4.81 -9.05 8.61
N GLU A 50 5.93 -9.60 9.05
CA GLU A 50 6.81 -8.97 10.06
C GLU A 50 7.15 -7.51 9.72
N LYS A 51 7.37 -7.22 8.43
CA LYS A 51 7.62 -5.85 7.91
C LYS A 51 6.34 -4.98 7.79
N GLY A 52 5.22 -5.38 8.37
CA GLY A 52 3.96 -4.59 8.44
C GLY A 52 3.05 -4.63 7.20
N TYR A 53 3.50 -5.13 6.05
CA TYR A 53 2.68 -5.18 4.84
C TYR A 53 1.51 -6.18 4.93
N GLY A 54 0.34 -5.77 4.46
CA GLY A 54 -0.85 -6.62 4.35
C GLY A 54 -0.68 -7.80 3.37
N VAL A 55 -1.26 -8.93 3.73
CA VAL A 55 -1.26 -10.18 2.94
C VAL A 55 -2.59 -10.93 3.06
N PHE A 56 -2.98 -11.65 2.02
CA PHE A 56 -4.15 -12.53 2.02
C PHE A 56 -4.06 -13.62 0.95
N GLN A 57 -4.96 -14.60 1.02
CA GLN A 57 -5.02 -15.73 0.10
C GLN A 57 -5.90 -15.44 -1.11
N VAL A 58 -5.39 -15.61 -2.33
CA VAL A 58 -6.12 -15.48 -3.61
C VAL A 58 -5.77 -16.67 -4.49
N GLY A 59 -6.77 -17.44 -4.94
CA GLY A 59 -6.54 -18.61 -5.80
C GLY A 59 -5.56 -19.65 -5.19
N GLY A 60 -5.57 -19.80 -3.86
CA GLY A 60 -4.65 -20.70 -3.15
C GLY A 60 -3.23 -20.15 -2.93
N LYS A 61 -2.92 -18.94 -3.41
CA LYS A 61 -1.62 -18.29 -3.24
C LYS A 61 -1.70 -17.12 -2.26
N LYS A 62 -0.68 -16.98 -1.42
CA LYS A 62 -0.53 -15.83 -0.53
C LYS A 62 0.05 -14.65 -1.32
N VAL A 63 -0.69 -13.56 -1.39
CA VAL A 63 -0.30 -12.35 -2.14
C VAL A 63 -0.19 -11.12 -1.23
N ARG A 64 0.58 -10.12 -1.66
CA ARG A 64 0.65 -8.79 -1.02
C ARG A 64 -0.62 -8.02 -1.35
N SER A 65 -1.32 -7.50 -0.34
CA SER A 65 -2.61 -6.84 -0.53
C SER A 65 -2.52 -5.61 -1.43
N HIS A 66 -1.50 -4.77 -1.21
CA HIS A 66 -1.32 -3.50 -1.93
C HIS A 66 -0.95 -3.74 -3.40
N ARG A 67 -0.01 -4.67 -3.68
CA ARG A 67 0.34 -5.05 -5.06
C ARG A 67 -0.87 -5.62 -5.81
N TRP A 68 -1.56 -6.57 -5.18
CA TRP A 68 -2.74 -7.20 -5.78
C TRP A 68 -3.82 -6.16 -6.15
N PHE A 69 -4.02 -5.14 -5.32
CA PHE A 69 -4.98 -4.08 -5.60
C PHE A 69 -4.46 -3.08 -6.64
N ALA A 70 -3.17 -2.73 -6.63
CA ALA A 70 -2.56 -1.89 -7.65
C ALA A 70 -2.71 -2.47 -9.06
N GLU A 71 -2.38 -3.75 -9.26
CA GLU A 71 -2.55 -4.47 -10.53
C GLU A 71 -4.00 -4.39 -11.06
N ARG A 72 -5.00 -4.40 -10.15
CA ARG A 72 -6.42 -4.29 -10.52
C ARG A 72 -6.88 -2.90 -10.87
N ILE A 73 -6.28 -1.88 -10.26
CA ILE A 73 -6.55 -0.49 -10.61
C ILE A 73 -5.93 -0.15 -11.96
N ILE A 74 -4.72 -0.64 -12.20
CA ILE A 74 -3.99 -0.42 -13.45
C ILE A 74 -4.63 -1.25 -14.58
N GLY A 75 -5.11 -2.46 -14.27
CA GLY A 75 -5.74 -3.36 -15.24
C GLY A 75 -4.76 -4.36 -15.87
N GLU A 76 -3.52 -4.42 -15.39
CA GLU A 76 -2.48 -5.32 -15.87
C GLU A 76 -1.62 -5.86 -14.70
N GLU A 77 -0.92 -6.97 -14.96
CA GLU A 77 0.06 -7.50 -14.00
C GLU A 77 1.32 -6.64 -14.04
N LEU A 78 1.79 -6.22 -12.88
CA LEU A 78 3.06 -5.48 -12.79
C LEU A 78 4.21 -6.44 -13.06
N GLU A 79 5.25 -5.95 -13.72
CA GLU A 79 6.48 -6.72 -13.90
C GLU A 79 7.10 -7.11 -12.53
N PRO A 80 7.81 -8.24 -12.44
CA PRO A 80 8.34 -8.75 -11.17
C PRO A 80 9.32 -7.80 -10.46
N ASP A 81 10.02 -6.95 -11.22
CA ASP A 81 11.02 -5.98 -10.75
C ASP A 81 10.42 -4.61 -10.40
N LEU A 82 9.14 -4.40 -10.68
CA LEU A 82 8.40 -3.20 -10.27
C LEU A 82 7.79 -3.38 -8.88
N PHE A 83 7.83 -2.30 -8.09
CA PHE A 83 7.34 -2.25 -6.72
C PHE A 83 6.23 -1.20 -6.59
N VAL A 84 5.24 -1.52 -5.77
CA VAL A 84 4.23 -0.56 -5.32
C VAL A 84 4.73 0.05 -4.01
N CYS A 85 5.32 1.24 -4.12
CA CYS A 85 5.98 1.92 -3.01
C CYS A 85 5.04 2.92 -2.34
N HIS A 86 5.10 3.00 -1.00
CA HIS A 86 4.27 3.91 -0.23
C HIS A 86 4.95 5.28 -0.08
N THR A 87 4.28 6.35 -0.53
CA THR A 87 4.72 7.73 -0.23
C THR A 87 4.52 8.07 1.24
N CYS A 88 3.55 7.44 1.92
CA CYS A 88 3.24 7.66 3.33
C CYS A 88 4.08 6.81 4.31
N ASP A 89 4.98 5.95 3.81
CA ASP A 89 5.84 5.05 4.61
C ASP A 89 5.09 4.20 5.65
N ASN A 90 3.82 3.89 5.39
CA ASN A 90 2.96 3.09 6.24
C ASN A 90 2.59 1.77 5.54
N PRO A 91 3.34 0.67 5.73
CA PRO A 91 3.18 -0.58 4.99
C PRO A 91 1.77 -1.21 4.96
N PRO A 92 0.93 -1.08 6.02
CA PRO A 92 -0.46 -1.49 5.99
C PRO A 92 -1.37 -0.67 5.06
N CYS A 93 -0.95 0.50 4.58
CA CYS A 93 -1.81 1.41 3.82
C CYS A 93 -2.21 0.82 2.45
N GLN A 94 -3.51 0.82 2.16
CA GLN A 94 -4.10 0.37 0.90
C GLN A 94 -4.62 1.51 0.02
N ASN A 95 -4.31 2.77 0.35
CA ASN A 95 -4.79 3.92 -0.41
C ASN A 95 -3.92 4.14 -1.67
N PRO A 96 -4.48 4.03 -2.89
CA PRO A 96 -3.72 4.23 -4.13
C PRO A 96 -3.13 5.64 -4.29
N ARG A 97 -3.73 6.65 -3.65
CA ARG A 97 -3.19 8.02 -3.63
C ARG A 97 -1.88 8.13 -2.86
N HIS A 98 -1.53 7.11 -2.06
CA HIS A 98 -0.29 7.04 -1.31
C HIS A 98 0.72 6.07 -1.94
N TRP A 99 0.52 5.69 -3.21
CA TRP A 99 1.40 4.78 -3.92
C TRP A 99 2.11 5.47 -5.08
N PHE A 100 3.30 4.98 -5.39
CA PHE A 100 3.93 5.15 -6.69
C PHE A 100 4.46 3.79 -7.16
N ILE A 101 4.54 3.59 -8.47
CA ILE A 101 5.21 2.43 -9.06
C ILE A 101 6.64 2.85 -9.35
N GLY A 102 7.60 2.05 -8.89
CA GLY A 102 9.02 2.31 -9.14
C GLY A 102 9.80 1.00 -9.20
N ASP A 103 10.97 1.05 -9.82
CA ASP A 103 11.90 -0.06 -9.81
C ASP A 103 12.67 -0.15 -8.48
N ALA A 104 13.60 -1.10 -8.37
CA ALA A 104 14.44 -1.25 -7.19
C ALA A 104 15.33 -0.02 -6.93
N LEU A 105 15.76 0.69 -7.97
CA LEU A 105 16.61 1.88 -7.88
C LEU A 105 15.81 3.07 -7.33
N ASP A 106 14.60 3.29 -7.83
CA ASP A 106 13.68 4.33 -7.38
C ASP A 106 13.27 4.11 -5.93
N ASN A 107 12.96 2.86 -5.56
CA ASN A 107 12.67 2.50 -4.17
C ASN A 107 13.89 2.74 -3.24
N ASN A 108 15.10 2.42 -3.71
CA ASN A 108 16.32 2.68 -2.94
C ASN A 108 16.64 4.17 -2.84
N ARG A 109 16.40 4.96 -3.89
CA ARG A 109 16.54 6.42 -3.88
C ARG A 109 15.56 7.05 -2.90
N ASP A 110 14.29 6.65 -2.92
CA ASP A 110 13.28 7.12 -1.95
C ASP A 110 13.66 6.76 -0.50
N LYS A 111 14.10 5.51 -0.27
CA LYS A 111 14.61 5.07 1.04
C LYS A 111 15.80 5.90 1.51
N THR A 112 16.73 6.23 0.60
CA THR A 112 17.92 7.05 0.89
C THR A 112 17.54 8.48 1.21
N ALA A 113 16.70 9.11 0.37
CA ALA A 113 16.23 10.48 0.56
C ALA A 113 15.48 10.65 1.89
N LYS A 114 14.76 9.60 2.32
CA LYS A 114 14.03 9.56 3.59
C LYS A 114 14.89 9.11 4.79
N GLY A 115 16.18 8.85 4.59
CA GLY A 115 17.09 8.43 5.67
C GLY A 115 16.77 7.06 6.28
N ARG A 116 16.03 6.19 5.59
CA ARG A 116 15.57 4.88 6.10
C ARG A 116 16.60 3.75 5.87
N HIS A 117 17.88 4.07 5.70
CA HIS A 117 18.93 3.05 5.56
C HIS A 117 19.30 2.46 6.93
N PRO A 118 19.32 1.11 7.05
CA PRO A 118 19.75 0.45 8.28
C PRO A 118 21.26 0.64 8.43
N GLY A 119 21.64 1.47 9.40
CA GLY A 119 23.01 1.97 9.53
C GLY A 119 23.08 3.39 8.99
N GLY A 120 22.62 4.35 9.78
CA GLY A 120 22.66 5.77 9.46
C GLY A 120 23.98 6.11 8.77
N TRP A 121 23.89 6.77 7.63
CA TRP A 121 25.08 7.13 6.88
C TRP A 121 25.88 8.13 7.73
N HIS A 122 26.87 7.64 8.48
CA HIS A 122 27.93 8.46 9.07
C HIS A 122 28.91 8.90 7.97
N GLY A 123 28.40 9.33 6.82
CA GLY A 123 29.23 9.95 5.82
C GLY A 123 29.33 11.43 6.16
N ASN A 124 30.46 11.72 6.80
CA ASN A 124 31.20 12.97 6.83
C ASN A 124 30.43 14.20 6.29
N GLN A 125 30.13 15.14 7.19
CA GLN A 125 29.81 16.51 6.82
C GLN A 125 30.97 17.08 6.02
N TYR A 126 30.90 17.03 4.68
CA TYR A 126 31.65 17.97 3.88
C TYR A 126 30.99 19.33 4.07
N THR A 127 31.51 20.06 5.05
CA THR A 127 31.48 21.51 5.14
C THR A 127 32.13 22.09 3.89
N GLY A 128 31.38 22.10 2.79
CA GLY A 128 31.66 22.95 1.64
C GLY A 128 31.32 24.38 1.99
N SER A 129 32.16 25.03 2.79
CA SER A 129 32.13 26.48 2.93
C SER A 129 32.45 27.13 1.59
N LEU A 130 31.72 28.22 1.27
CA LEU A 130 31.99 29.21 0.21
C LEU A 130 31.57 28.72 -1.20
N VAL A 131 30.66 29.38 -1.92
CA VAL A 131 30.87 30.70 -2.55
C VAL A 131 29.58 31.55 -2.68
N ARG A 132 29.64 32.71 -2.01
CA ARG A 132 29.17 34.08 -2.34
C ARG A 132 27.76 34.35 -2.90
N ALA A 133 27.10 35.23 -2.15
CA ALA A 133 26.19 36.24 -2.66
C ALA A 133 26.81 37.07 -3.81
N ALA A 134 25.96 37.39 -4.78
CA ALA A 134 25.97 38.63 -5.55
C ALA A 134 24.51 39.07 -5.71
#